data_AF-A0A7X8TPK1-F1
#
_entry.id   AF-A0A7X8TPK1-F1
#
_cell.length_a   1.000
_cell.length_b   1.000
_cell.length_c   1.000
_cell.angle_alpha   90.00
_cell.angle_beta   90.00
_cell.angle_gamma   90.00
#
_symmetry.space_group_name_H-M   'P 1'
#
loop_
_entity.id
_entity.type
_entity.pdbx_description
1 polymer ?
#
loop_
_entity_poly.entity_id
_entity_poly.type
_entity_poly.pdbx_seq_one_letter_code
_entity_poly.pdbx_strand_id
1 'polypeptide(L)'
;MPHPNVIKTSDSPVATIVVDVLDEFGDKITREIACERPLTVLLNWAEVVTLMTLGTRPEALVLGYLKNQGFISDSNALESIIIDWQTHSAAVITKEDVSHVESALGKKTVTSGCGQGTMFGNVLSQLKGYQVPTRNLLQSEIYATLKALTYYNETYKRAGAVHGCAVCRNDEVLSFVEDVGRHNAVDTLAGEMWLNQDSGDDKVFYTTGRLTSEMVIKVAQMGIPVLLSRSGVTQMGLDLAKQFGITTIARAKGSRFQVYSGGENVRFDVKGDLE
;
A
#
# COMPACT_ATOMS: atom_id res chain seq x y z
N MET A 1 -16.56 -19.44 2.65
CA MET A 1 -17.33 -18.18 2.49
C MET A 1 -17.30 -17.77 1.03
N PRO A 2 -18.30 -17.08 0.48
CA PRO A 2 -18.27 -16.72 -0.93
C PRO A 2 -17.20 -15.65 -1.16
N HIS A 3 -16.12 -16.02 -1.85
CA HIS A 3 -15.26 -15.03 -2.48
C HIS A 3 -16.05 -14.35 -3.61
N PRO A 4 -15.91 -13.04 -3.83
CA PRO A 4 -16.58 -12.38 -4.93
C PRO A 4 -16.18 -13.01 -6.26
N ASN A 5 -17.12 -13.05 -7.21
CA ASN A 5 -16.80 -13.56 -8.54
C ASN A 5 -15.88 -12.57 -9.26
N VAL A 6 -14.68 -13.03 -9.64
CA VAL A 6 -13.69 -12.19 -10.34
C VAL A 6 -13.79 -12.46 -11.84
N ILE A 7 -14.14 -11.43 -12.60
CA ILE A 7 -14.29 -11.47 -14.05
C ILE A 7 -13.20 -10.58 -14.64
N LYS A 8 -12.35 -11.13 -15.51
CA LYS A 8 -11.26 -10.38 -16.16
C LYS A 8 -11.31 -10.60 -17.66
N THR A 9 -10.99 -9.56 -18.43
CA THR A 9 -10.65 -9.74 -19.84
C THR A 9 -9.32 -10.49 -19.98
N SER A 10 -9.07 -11.08 -21.15
CA SER A 10 -7.85 -11.84 -21.44
C SER A 10 -6.59 -10.96 -21.44
N ASP A 11 -6.76 -9.65 -21.64
CA ASP A 11 -5.66 -8.71 -21.71
C ASP A 11 -5.07 -8.47 -20.32
N SER A 12 -3.74 -8.56 -20.22
CA SER A 12 -3.00 -8.22 -19.01
C SER A 12 -1.97 -7.14 -19.33
N PRO A 13 -1.93 -6.05 -18.56
CA PRO A 13 -1.01 -4.95 -18.83
C PRO A 13 0.43 -5.37 -18.56
N VAL A 14 1.35 -5.01 -19.47
CA VAL A 14 2.78 -5.22 -19.28
C VAL A 14 3.35 -4.21 -18.28
N ALA A 15 4.14 -4.65 -17.30
CA ALA A 15 4.68 -3.75 -16.27
C ALA A 15 5.73 -2.76 -16.82
N THR A 16 6.47 -3.17 -17.86
CA THR A 16 7.55 -2.38 -18.47
C THR A 16 7.49 -2.45 -20.00
N ILE A 17 8.07 -1.44 -20.65
CA ILE A 17 8.37 -1.43 -22.09
C ILE A 17 9.82 -1.03 -22.33
N VAL A 18 10.39 -1.47 -23.46
CA VAL A 18 11.74 -1.11 -23.89
C VAL A 18 11.66 0.15 -24.76
N VAL A 19 12.55 1.11 -24.50
CA VAL A 19 12.69 2.35 -25.27
C VAL A 19 14.15 2.60 -25.62
N ASP A 20 14.38 3.29 -26.74
CA ASP A 20 15.69 3.82 -27.10
C ASP A 20 15.91 5.15 -26.38
N VAL A 21 17.09 5.32 -25.77
CA VAL A 21 17.51 6.56 -25.11
C VAL A 21 18.93 6.93 -25.55
N LEU A 22 19.31 8.19 -25.32
CA LEU A 22 20.68 8.65 -25.50
C LEU A 22 21.37 8.70 -24.13
N ASP A 23 22.62 8.24 -24.08
CA ASP A 23 23.47 8.41 -22.90
C ASP A 23 24.15 9.79 -22.87
N GLU A 24 25.04 10.01 -21.90
CA GLU A 24 25.75 11.27 -21.71
C GLU A 24 26.72 11.63 -22.85
N PHE A 25 27.04 10.68 -23.74
CA PHE A 25 27.91 10.87 -24.90
C PHE A 25 27.13 11.01 -26.21
N GLY A 26 25.80 10.83 -26.16
CA GLY A 26 24.93 10.86 -27.33
C GLY A 26 24.82 9.52 -28.05
N ASP A 27 25.33 8.43 -27.46
CA ASP A 27 25.20 7.09 -28.03
C ASP A 27 23.80 6.51 -27.74
N LYS A 28 23.25 5.78 -28.71
CA LYS A 28 21.95 5.11 -28.57
C LYS A 28 22.09 3.85 -27.73
N ILE A 29 21.29 3.76 -26.68
CA ILE A 29 21.19 2.60 -25.79
C ILE A 29 19.72 2.25 -25.55
N THR A 30 19.44 1.01 -25.15
CA THR A 30 18.09 0.60 -24.74
C THR A 30 17.93 0.63 -23.23
N ARG A 31 16.72 1.00 -22.78
CA ARG A 31 16.32 0.93 -21.37
C ARG A 31 14.90 0.43 -21.25
N GLU A 32 14.62 -0.28 -20.16
CA GLU A 32 13.23 -0.54 -19.78
C GLU A 32 12.70 0.66 -18.97
N ILE A 33 11.43 0.99 -19.17
CA ILE A 33 10.72 2.00 -18.38
C ILE A 33 9.40 1.42 -17.88
N ALA A 34 8.95 1.90 -16.72
CA ALA A 34 7.73 1.43 -16.09
C ALA A 34 6.53 1.97 -16.87
N CYS A 35 5.54 1.11 -17.11
CA CYS A 35 4.29 1.55 -17.70
C CYS A 35 3.39 2.20 -16.65
N GLU A 36 2.62 3.18 -17.06
CA GLU A 36 1.60 3.82 -16.24
C GLU A 36 0.28 3.80 -17.03
N ARG A 37 -0.77 3.20 -16.46
CA ARG A 37 -2.06 3.05 -17.14
C ARG A 37 -3.20 3.54 -16.27
N PRO A 38 -4.22 4.18 -16.87
CA PRO A 38 -5.43 4.50 -16.16
C PRO A 38 -6.21 3.22 -15.84
N LEU A 39 -6.84 3.20 -14.68
CA LEU A 39 -7.84 2.23 -14.26
C LEU A 39 -8.97 2.98 -13.53
N THR A 40 -10.09 3.18 -14.21
CA THR A 40 -11.28 3.83 -13.65
C THR A 40 -12.04 2.85 -12.77
N VAL A 41 -12.13 3.18 -11.48
CA VAL A 41 -12.82 2.39 -10.46
C VAL A 41 -14.27 2.80 -10.39
N LEU A 42 -15.17 1.83 -10.54
CA LEU A 42 -16.61 1.99 -10.37
C LEU A 42 -17.09 1.18 -9.17
N LEU A 43 -18.02 1.72 -8.42
CA LEU A 43 -18.73 1.04 -7.34
C LEU A 43 -20.22 1.04 -7.66
N ASN A 44 -20.83 -0.13 -7.84
CA ASN A 44 -22.21 -0.27 -8.32
C ASN A 44 -22.49 0.59 -9.56
N TRP A 45 -21.55 0.59 -10.51
CA TRP A 45 -21.57 1.34 -11.78
C TRP A 45 -21.45 2.87 -11.66
N ALA A 46 -21.29 3.43 -10.46
CA ALA A 46 -20.93 4.83 -10.27
C ALA A 46 -19.40 4.99 -10.29
N GLU A 47 -18.90 5.90 -11.12
CA GLU A 47 -17.46 6.22 -11.16
C GLU A 47 -17.00 6.86 -9.84
N VAL A 48 -15.92 6.32 -9.28
CA VAL A 48 -15.35 6.79 -8.01
C VAL A 48 -14.05 7.56 -8.24
N VAL A 49 -13.11 6.97 -8.97
CA VAL A 49 -11.78 7.54 -9.22
C VAL A 49 -11.13 6.88 -10.43
N THR A 50 -10.19 7.55 -11.08
CA THR A 50 -9.24 6.90 -12.01
C THR A 50 -7.87 6.83 -11.35
N LEU A 51 -7.35 5.62 -11.18
CA LEU A 51 -6.01 5.37 -10.63
C LEU A 51 -5.01 5.24 -11.79
N MET A 52 -3.82 5.81 -11.63
CA MET A 52 -2.69 5.55 -12.52
C MET A 52 -1.82 4.46 -11.89
N THR A 53 -1.73 3.29 -12.53
CA THR A 53 -1.16 2.06 -11.93
C THR A 53 -0.27 1.30 -12.93
N LEU A 54 0.63 0.45 -12.41
CA LEU A 54 1.29 -0.57 -13.23
C LEU A 54 0.30 -1.62 -13.74
N GLY A 55 -0.82 -1.82 -13.02
CA GLY A 55 -1.84 -2.82 -13.32
C GLY A 55 -1.58 -4.20 -12.69
N THR A 56 -0.68 -4.28 -11.71
CA THR A 56 -0.42 -5.54 -10.99
C THR A 56 -1.51 -5.78 -9.95
N ARG A 57 -2.24 -6.90 -10.06
CA ARG A 57 -3.36 -7.29 -9.17
C ARG A 57 -4.44 -6.20 -9.02
N PRO A 58 -5.12 -5.85 -10.13
CA PRO A 58 -6.10 -4.77 -10.15
C PRO A 58 -7.29 -5.01 -9.22
N GLU A 59 -7.68 -6.27 -8.97
CA GLU A 59 -8.81 -6.60 -8.08
C GLU A 59 -8.53 -6.19 -6.64
N ALA A 60 -7.35 -6.54 -6.15
CA ALA A 60 -6.93 -6.18 -4.81
C ALA A 60 -6.70 -4.66 -4.69
N LEU A 61 -6.15 -4.02 -5.74
CA LEU A 61 -6.00 -2.57 -5.78
C LEU A 61 -7.35 -1.85 -5.59
N VAL A 62 -8.36 -2.20 -6.40
CA VAL A 62 -9.65 -1.48 -6.34
C VAL A 62 -10.40 -1.74 -5.05
N LEU A 63 -10.38 -2.97 -4.54
CA LEU A 63 -10.99 -3.28 -3.25
C LEU A 63 -10.31 -2.54 -2.11
N GLY A 64 -8.97 -2.57 -2.08
CA GLY A 64 -8.21 -1.87 -1.05
C GLY A 64 -8.42 -0.37 -1.09
N TYR A 65 -8.50 0.23 -2.27
CA TYR A 65 -8.83 1.64 -2.43
C TYR A 65 -10.21 1.95 -1.84
N LEU A 66 -11.25 1.24 -2.27
CA LEU A 66 -12.63 1.47 -1.84
C LEU A 66 -12.79 1.26 -0.32
N LYS A 67 -12.16 0.20 0.22
CA LYS A 67 -12.13 -0.07 1.67
C LYS A 67 -11.43 1.04 2.44
N ASN A 68 -10.23 1.45 2.01
CA ASN A 68 -9.44 2.47 2.72
C ASN A 68 -10.12 3.85 2.67
N GLN A 69 -10.90 4.15 1.63
CA GLN A 69 -11.75 5.35 1.58
C GLN A 69 -13.05 5.23 2.41
N GLY A 70 -13.36 4.04 2.93
CA GLY A 70 -14.56 3.78 3.72
C GLY A 70 -15.86 3.68 2.89
N PHE A 71 -15.75 3.38 1.59
CA PHE A 71 -16.93 3.20 0.72
C PHE A 71 -17.58 1.82 0.84
N ILE A 72 -16.80 0.83 1.27
CA ILE A 72 -17.23 -0.55 1.50
C ILE A 72 -16.58 -1.07 2.78
N SER A 73 -17.26 -1.97 3.48
CA SER A 73 -16.83 -2.46 4.79
C SER A 73 -17.04 -3.96 4.98
N ASP A 74 -18.06 -4.55 4.34
CA ASP A 74 -18.39 -5.97 4.48
C ASP A 74 -17.95 -6.77 3.26
N SER A 75 -16.91 -7.60 3.44
CA SER A 75 -16.43 -8.49 2.38
C SER A 75 -17.48 -9.51 1.92
N ASN A 76 -18.46 -9.85 2.76
CA ASN A 76 -19.51 -10.81 2.42
C ASN A 76 -20.62 -10.21 1.53
N ALA A 77 -20.69 -8.88 1.46
CA ALA A 77 -21.64 -8.17 0.60
C ALA A 77 -21.11 -8.03 -0.84
N LEU A 78 -19.83 -8.32 -1.08
CA LEU A 78 -19.22 -8.28 -2.41
C LEU A 78 -19.76 -9.39 -3.30
N GLU A 79 -20.35 -9.00 -4.43
CA GLU A 79 -20.89 -9.95 -5.42
C GLU A 79 -19.86 -10.26 -6.51
N SER A 80 -19.27 -9.22 -7.11
CA SER A 80 -18.33 -9.39 -8.21
C SER A 80 -17.33 -8.24 -8.32
N ILE A 81 -16.21 -8.56 -8.97
CA ILE A 81 -15.16 -7.62 -9.35
C ILE A 81 -14.90 -7.86 -10.83
N ILE A 82 -15.14 -6.85 -11.65
CA ILE A 82 -15.02 -6.92 -13.10
C ILE A 82 -13.86 -6.03 -13.52
N ILE A 83 -12.82 -6.61 -14.12
CA ILE A 83 -11.66 -5.88 -14.63
C ILE A 83 -11.64 -5.96 -16.15
N ASP A 84 -11.66 -4.80 -16.80
CA ASP A 84 -11.58 -4.69 -18.24
C ASP A 84 -10.47 -3.72 -18.65
N TRP A 85 -9.36 -4.29 -19.11
CA TRP A 85 -8.21 -3.53 -19.61
C TRP A 85 -8.42 -2.91 -21.00
N GLN A 86 -9.45 -3.30 -21.75
CA GLN A 86 -9.78 -2.67 -23.03
C GLN A 86 -10.45 -1.32 -22.83
N THR A 87 -11.33 -1.23 -21.84
CA THR A 87 -12.00 0.01 -21.44
C THR A 87 -11.31 0.74 -20.29
N HIS A 88 -10.21 0.18 -19.76
CA HIS A 88 -9.50 0.71 -18.59
C HIS A 88 -10.42 0.88 -17.38
N SER A 89 -11.31 -0.08 -17.14
CA SER A 89 -12.31 0.00 -16.08
C SER A 89 -12.24 -1.18 -15.11
N ALA A 90 -12.62 -0.91 -13.86
CA ALA A 90 -12.72 -1.88 -12.80
C ALA A 90 -13.99 -1.62 -11.99
N ALA A 91 -15.00 -2.48 -12.13
CA ALA A 91 -16.26 -2.34 -11.40
C ALA A 91 -16.33 -3.32 -10.23
N VAL A 92 -16.66 -2.79 -9.05
CA VAL A 92 -16.96 -3.58 -7.85
C VAL A 92 -18.47 -3.51 -7.60
N ILE A 93 -19.09 -4.68 -7.50
CA ILE A 93 -20.53 -4.82 -7.24
C ILE A 93 -20.72 -5.33 -5.81
N THR A 94 -21.50 -4.61 -5.01
CA THR A 94 -21.78 -4.91 -3.61
C THR A 94 -23.25 -4.70 -3.27
N LYS A 95 -23.75 -5.48 -2.30
CA LYS A 95 -25.09 -5.32 -1.70
C LYS A 95 -25.14 -4.25 -0.61
N GLU A 96 -24.01 -3.70 -0.19
CA GLU A 96 -23.97 -2.60 0.79
C GLU A 96 -24.70 -1.35 0.27
N ASP A 97 -25.28 -0.57 1.20
CA ASP A 97 -25.82 0.74 0.87
C ASP A 97 -24.68 1.74 0.63
N VAL A 98 -24.43 2.03 -0.64
CA VAL A 98 -23.39 2.95 -1.11
C VAL A 98 -23.94 4.34 -1.45
N SER A 99 -25.15 4.69 -1.02
CA SER A 99 -25.76 6.02 -1.29
C SER A 99 -24.92 7.20 -0.79
N HIS A 100 -24.09 6.99 0.23
CA HIS A 100 -23.17 7.98 0.77
C HIS A 100 -22.00 8.33 -0.17
N VAL A 101 -21.70 7.49 -1.17
CA VAL A 101 -20.57 7.64 -2.09
C VAL A 101 -20.74 8.87 -2.99
N GLU A 102 -21.94 9.11 -3.52
CA GLU A 102 -22.20 10.30 -4.35
C GLU A 102 -21.93 11.61 -3.57
N SER A 103 -22.37 11.66 -2.31
CA SER A 103 -22.13 12.81 -1.42
C SER A 103 -20.64 12.99 -1.10
N ALA A 104 -19.90 11.89 -0.93
CA ALA A 104 -18.48 11.89 -0.68
C ALA A 104 -17.65 12.38 -1.87
N LEU A 105 -18.01 11.97 -3.10
CA LEU A 105 -17.34 12.38 -4.33
C LEU A 105 -17.45 13.88 -4.61
N GLY A 106 -18.51 14.54 -4.11
CA GLY A 106 -18.68 15.99 -4.17
C GLY A 106 -17.69 16.77 -3.29
N LYS A 107 -17.09 16.15 -2.26
CA LYS A 107 -16.17 16.80 -1.30
C LYS A 107 -14.72 16.38 -1.60
N LYS A 108 -14.08 17.03 -2.59
CA LYS A 108 -12.67 16.75 -2.92
C LYS A 108 -11.72 17.43 -1.91
N THR A 109 -11.04 16.64 -1.08
CA THR A 109 -9.85 17.10 -0.35
C THR A 109 -8.61 16.79 -1.17
N VAL A 110 -7.78 17.80 -1.49
CA VAL A 110 -6.52 17.60 -2.22
C VAL A 110 -5.42 17.38 -1.19
N THR A 111 -4.83 16.18 -1.17
CA THR A 111 -3.72 15.86 -0.28
C THR A 111 -2.38 16.03 -1.00
N SER A 112 -1.29 16.22 -0.25
CA SER A 112 0.05 16.45 -0.81
C SER A 112 0.70 15.19 -1.41
N GLY A 113 0.05 14.03 -1.25
CA GLY A 113 0.43 12.82 -1.96
C GLY A 113 -0.23 12.82 -3.33
N CYS A 114 0.44 12.34 -4.38
CA CYS A 114 -0.14 12.21 -5.72
C CYS A 114 -1.34 11.23 -5.82
N GLY A 115 -1.99 10.86 -4.71
CA GLY A 115 -3.26 10.15 -4.70
C GLY A 115 -4.37 11.15 -4.39
N GLN A 116 -5.40 11.23 -5.22
CA GLN A 116 -6.58 12.05 -4.92
C GLN A 116 -7.28 11.47 -3.68
N GLY A 117 -6.97 12.01 -2.49
CA GLY A 117 -7.51 11.56 -1.21
C GLY A 117 -8.90 12.16 -0.94
N THR A 118 -9.94 11.58 -1.53
CA THR A 118 -11.30 12.16 -1.46
C THR A 118 -11.99 12.03 -0.10
N MET A 119 -11.48 11.25 0.87
CA MET A 119 -12.16 11.04 2.17
C MET A 119 -11.28 11.15 3.43
N PHE A 120 -10.18 11.93 3.36
CA PHE A 120 -9.21 12.02 4.46
C PHE A 120 -9.83 12.38 5.83
N GLY A 121 -10.78 13.33 5.87
CA GLY A 121 -11.40 13.79 7.12
C GLY A 121 -12.36 12.78 7.77
N ASN A 122 -13.12 12.03 6.96
CA ASN A 122 -14.11 11.07 7.47
C ASN A 122 -13.44 9.79 7.99
N VAL A 123 -12.39 9.32 7.30
CA VAL A 123 -11.63 8.15 7.76
C VAL A 123 -10.95 8.44 9.10
N LEU A 124 -10.35 9.63 9.24
CA LEU A 124 -9.68 10.00 10.47
C LEU A 124 -10.65 10.10 11.67
N SER A 125 -11.87 10.57 11.45
CA SER A 125 -12.88 10.66 12.51
C SER A 125 -13.37 9.28 12.96
N GLN A 126 -13.49 8.31 12.04
CA GLN A 126 -13.81 6.91 12.36
C GLN A 126 -12.72 6.21 13.19
N LEU A 127 -11.46 6.56 12.96
CA LEU A 127 -10.31 6.01 13.69
C LEU A 127 -10.00 6.77 14.99
N LYS A 128 -10.86 7.69 15.42
CA LYS A 128 -10.62 8.48 16.64
C LYS A 128 -10.62 7.55 17.86
N GLY A 129 -9.50 7.52 18.56
CA GLY A 129 -9.30 6.66 19.75
C GLY A 129 -8.95 5.21 19.42
N TYR A 130 -8.85 4.84 18.14
CA TYR A 130 -8.35 3.53 17.74
C TYR A 130 -6.84 3.42 18.00
N GLN A 131 -6.40 2.25 18.45
CA GLN A 131 -4.99 1.89 18.55
C GLN A 131 -4.78 0.51 17.93
N VAL A 132 -3.67 0.36 17.22
CA VAL A 132 -3.23 -0.94 16.71
C VAL A 132 -2.81 -1.85 17.88
N PRO A 133 -2.79 -3.18 17.67
CA PRO A 133 -2.16 -4.10 18.62
C PRO A 133 -0.71 -3.72 18.91
N THR A 134 -0.16 -4.18 20.03
CA THR A 134 1.27 -4.01 20.32
C THR A 134 2.02 -5.27 19.91
N ARG A 135 3.16 -5.09 19.23
CA ARG A 135 4.07 -6.18 18.84
C ARG A 135 5.49 -5.81 19.21
N ASN A 136 6.14 -6.69 19.99
CA ASN A 136 7.56 -6.55 20.29
C ASN A 136 8.41 -7.02 19.10
N LEU A 137 9.49 -6.30 18.83
CA LEU A 137 10.43 -6.55 17.75
C LEU A 137 11.83 -6.78 18.30
N LEU A 138 12.56 -7.72 17.71
CA LEU A 138 14.00 -7.80 17.87
C LEU A 138 14.70 -6.96 16.80
N GLN A 139 15.84 -6.36 17.15
CA GLN A 139 16.71 -5.70 16.18
C GLN A 139 17.19 -6.68 15.11
N SER A 140 17.52 -7.92 15.49
CA SER A 140 17.87 -9.01 14.57
C SER A 140 16.75 -9.34 13.58
N GLU A 141 15.48 -9.31 14.03
CA GLU A 141 14.31 -9.52 13.18
C GLU A 141 14.20 -8.43 12.11
N ILE A 142 14.34 -7.16 12.50
CA ILE A 142 14.32 -6.03 11.55
C ILE A 142 15.40 -6.20 10.46
N TYR A 143 16.60 -6.67 10.84
CA TYR A 143 17.67 -6.96 9.89
C TYR A 143 17.31 -8.10 8.94
N ALA A 144 16.72 -9.17 9.47
CA ALA A 144 16.29 -10.31 8.66
C ALA A 144 15.18 -9.91 7.67
N THR A 145 14.17 -9.17 8.11
CA THR A 145 13.11 -8.62 7.24
C THR A 145 13.70 -7.75 6.12
N LEU A 146 14.58 -6.81 6.46
CA LEU A 146 15.22 -5.93 5.47
C LEU A 146 16.08 -6.71 4.47
N LYS A 147 16.74 -7.77 4.91
CA LYS A 147 17.52 -8.67 4.04
C LYS A 147 16.59 -9.43 3.09
N ALA A 148 15.51 -10.02 3.60
CA ALA A 148 14.53 -10.75 2.80
C ALA A 148 13.93 -9.86 1.70
N LEU A 149 13.62 -8.60 2.03
CA LEU A 149 13.09 -7.61 1.09
C LEU A 149 14.05 -7.25 -0.06
N THR A 150 15.36 -7.53 0.04
CA THR A 150 16.31 -7.23 -1.05
C THR A 150 16.16 -8.14 -2.27
N TYR A 151 15.54 -9.31 -2.07
CA TYR A 151 15.24 -10.26 -3.14
C TYR A 151 14.00 -9.86 -3.95
N TYR A 152 13.22 -8.91 -3.45
CA TYR A 152 12.01 -8.37 -4.10
C TYR A 152 12.30 -6.96 -4.62
N ASN A 153 11.91 -6.66 -5.87
CA ASN A 153 11.97 -5.36 -6.57
C ASN A 153 12.34 -5.51 -8.06
N GLU A 154 11.79 -6.51 -8.76
CA GLU A 154 12.16 -6.84 -10.14
C GLU A 154 11.88 -5.69 -11.10
N THR A 155 10.69 -5.08 -11.01
CA THR A 155 10.29 -3.95 -11.86
C THR A 155 11.17 -2.75 -11.58
N TYR A 156 11.43 -2.42 -10.31
CA TYR A 156 12.33 -1.34 -9.96
C TYR A 156 13.76 -1.56 -10.49
N LYS A 157 14.28 -2.79 -10.43
CA LYS A 157 15.62 -3.13 -10.94
C LYS A 157 15.72 -2.95 -12.46
N ARG A 158 14.65 -3.27 -13.19
CA ARG A 158 14.60 -3.17 -14.66
C ARG A 158 14.35 -1.75 -15.15
N ALA A 159 13.36 -1.09 -14.58
CA ALA A 159 12.77 0.12 -15.14
C ALA A 159 12.85 1.36 -14.26
N GLY A 160 13.22 1.20 -12.98
CA GLY A 160 13.12 2.29 -12.01
C GLY A 160 11.69 2.82 -11.87
N ALA A 161 11.56 4.05 -11.36
CA ALA A 161 10.31 4.84 -11.31
C ALA A 161 9.07 4.20 -10.63
N VAL A 162 9.26 3.17 -9.80
CA VAL A 162 8.18 2.51 -9.04
C VAL A 162 8.46 2.52 -7.54
N HIS A 163 7.40 2.39 -6.77
CA HIS A 163 7.44 2.13 -5.34
C HIS A 163 7.17 0.66 -5.04
N GLY A 164 7.82 0.14 -4.00
CA GLY A 164 7.60 -1.21 -3.50
C GLY A 164 7.02 -1.15 -2.10
N CYS A 165 5.98 -1.93 -1.84
CA CYS A 165 5.42 -2.13 -0.52
C CYS A 165 5.35 -3.62 -0.21
N ALA A 166 5.41 -3.99 1.06
CA ALA A 166 5.34 -5.37 1.47
C ALA A 166 4.59 -5.52 2.80
N VAL A 167 3.97 -6.69 2.95
CA VAL A 167 3.49 -7.20 4.23
C VAL A 167 4.41 -8.37 4.60
N CYS A 168 5.03 -8.27 5.77
CA CYS A 168 5.99 -9.24 6.27
C CYS A 168 5.52 -9.79 7.61
N ARG A 169 6.02 -10.97 7.97
CA ARG A 169 5.90 -11.56 9.29
C ARG A 169 7.25 -12.15 9.65
N ASN A 170 7.94 -11.57 10.63
CA ASN A 170 9.35 -11.88 10.91
C ASN A 170 10.22 -11.66 9.65
N ASP A 171 11.01 -12.66 9.26
CA ASP A 171 11.85 -12.69 8.06
C ASP A 171 11.12 -13.17 6.79
N GLU A 172 9.83 -13.49 6.89
CA GLU A 172 8.98 -13.92 5.78
C GLU A 172 8.31 -12.71 5.11
N VAL A 173 8.45 -12.59 3.79
CA VAL A 173 7.70 -11.63 2.97
C VAL A 173 6.43 -12.31 2.47
N LEU A 174 5.29 -12.01 3.09
CA LEU A 174 3.99 -12.63 2.79
C LEU A 174 3.43 -12.14 1.45
N SER A 175 3.55 -10.84 1.17
CA SER A 175 3.19 -10.25 -0.11
C SER A 175 4.06 -9.02 -0.38
N PHE A 176 4.43 -8.83 -1.65
CA PHE A 176 5.18 -7.68 -2.13
C PHE A 176 4.53 -7.13 -3.39
N VAL A 177 4.23 -5.83 -3.43
CA VAL A 177 3.62 -5.13 -4.58
C VAL A 177 4.56 -4.02 -5.03
N GLU A 178 4.77 -3.93 -6.35
CA GLU A 178 5.30 -2.74 -6.99
C GLU A 178 4.18 -1.99 -7.70
N ASP A 179 4.21 -0.65 -7.64
CA ASP A 179 3.33 0.22 -8.42
C ASP A 179 4.01 1.58 -8.65
N VAL A 180 3.59 2.32 -9.67
CA VAL A 180 4.04 3.71 -9.89
C VAL A 180 3.70 4.57 -8.66
N GLY A 181 2.50 4.37 -8.09
CA GLY A 181 2.04 5.06 -6.89
C GLY A 181 2.24 4.22 -5.62
N ARG A 182 2.96 4.75 -4.62
CA ARG A 182 3.06 4.07 -3.30
C ARG A 182 1.71 3.81 -2.63
N HIS A 183 0.72 4.69 -2.86
CA HIS A 183 -0.62 4.55 -2.30
C HIS A 183 -1.35 3.37 -2.91
N ASN A 184 -1.22 3.18 -4.23
CA ASN A 184 -1.76 2.01 -4.92
C ASN A 184 -1.13 0.74 -4.38
N ALA A 185 0.19 0.70 -4.19
CA ALA A 185 0.86 -0.49 -3.64
C ALA A 185 0.35 -0.85 -2.22
N VAL A 186 0.05 0.14 -1.37
CA VAL A 186 -0.58 -0.10 -0.06
C VAL A 186 -2.03 -0.56 -0.20
N ASP A 187 -2.80 0.09 -1.08
CA ASP A 187 -4.18 -0.29 -1.35
C ASP A 187 -4.26 -1.74 -1.85
N THR A 188 -3.41 -2.14 -2.79
CA THR A 188 -3.33 -3.53 -3.25
C THR A 188 -3.10 -4.50 -2.08
N LEU A 189 -2.12 -4.24 -1.22
CA LEU A 189 -1.85 -5.10 -0.05
C LEU A 189 -3.02 -5.12 0.95
N ALA A 190 -3.67 -3.98 1.17
CA ALA A 190 -4.85 -3.88 2.04
C ALA A 190 -6.04 -4.67 1.48
N GLY A 191 -6.25 -4.62 0.16
CA GLY A 191 -7.29 -5.40 -0.52
C GLY A 191 -7.02 -6.90 -0.48
N GLU A 192 -5.76 -7.32 -0.66
CA GLU A 192 -5.36 -8.73 -0.54
C GLU A 192 -5.62 -9.28 0.87
N MET A 193 -5.13 -8.57 1.89
CA MET A 193 -5.37 -8.97 3.28
C MET A 193 -6.86 -9.04 3.60
N TRP A 194 -7.65 -8.12 3.05
CA TRP A 194 -9.09 -8.11 3.28
C TRP A 194 -9.80 -9.30 2.61
N LEU A 195 -9.45 -9.62 1.36
CA LEU A 195 -9.97 -10.78 0.65
C LEU A 195 -9.64 -12.11 1.34
N ASN A 196 -8.44 -12.19 1.91
CA ASN A 196 -7.95 -13.37 2.63
C ASN A 196 -8.42 -13.44 4.09
N GLN A 197 -9.04 -12.36 4.60
CA GLN A 197 -9.37 -12.19 6.01
C GLN A 197 -8.13 -12.30 6.93
N ASP A 198 -6.98 -11.84 6.44
CA ASP A 198 -5.73 -11.84 7.17
C ASP A 198 -5.73 -10.72 8.23
N SER A 199 -5.45 -11.09 9.48
CA SER A 199 -5.20 -10.12 10.56
C SER A 199 -3.89 -9.35 10.32
N GLY A 200 -3.78 -8.10 10.79
CA GLY A 200 -2.53 -7.33 10.74
C GLY A 200 -1.65 -7.41 11.98
N ASP A 201 -2.19 -7.93 13.08
CA ASP A 201 -1.63 -7.84 14.44
C ASP A 201 -0.22 -8.43 14.61
N ASP A 202 0.15 -9.44 13.83
CA ASP A 202 1.47 -10.08 13.87
C ASP A 202 2.43 -9.62 12.77
N LYS A 203 2.06 -8.59 12.00
CA LYS A 203 2.73 -8.22 10.75
C LYS A 203 3.60 -6.97 10.85
N VAL A 204 4.45 -6.81 9.85
CA VAL A 204 5.27 -5.62 9.59
C VAL A 204 4.92 -5.11 8.21
N PHE A 205 4.52 -3.85 8.10
CA PHE A 205 4.34 -3.20 6.81
C PHE A 205 5.64 -2.51 6.40
N TYR A 206 6.09 -2.76 5.18
CA TYR A 206 7.28 -2.11 4.61
C TYR A 206 6.92 -1.28 3.39
N THR A 207 7.59 -0.13 3.21
CA THR A 207 7.49 0.67 1.98
C THR A 207 8.81 1.33 1.59
N THR A 208 9.05 1.48 0.28
CA THR A 208 10.13 2.33 -0.23
C THR A 208 9.78 3.83 -0.17
N GLY A 209 8.50 4.18 0.00
CA GLY A 209 7.98 5.54 0.00
C GLY A 209 8.11 6.27 1.35
N ARG A 210 7.81 7.57 1.35
CA ARG A 210 7.74 8.41 2.57
C ARG A 210 6.53 8.03 3.42
N LEU A 211 6.68 8.12 4.73
CA LEU A 211 5.59 7.91 5.69
C LEU A 211 4.81 9.22 5.89
N THR A 212 3.87 9.47 4.97
CA THR A 212 2.88 10.55 5.07
C THR A 212 1.70 10.13 5.94
N SER A 213 0.85 11.07 6.35
CA SER A 213 -0.36 10.80 7.12
C SER A 213 -1.25 9.72 6.49
N GLU A 214 -1.48 9.79 5.18
CA GLU A 214 -2.26 8.78 4.44
C GLU A 214 -1.67 7.37 4.52
N MET A 215 -0.34 7.25 4.40
CA MET A 215 0.32 5.94 4.47
C MET A 215 0.13 5.33 5.87
N VAL A 216 0.28 6.15 6.91
CA VAL A 216 0.11 5.73 8.31
C VAL A 216 -1.34 5.33 8.59
N ILE A 217 -2.32 6.10 8.10
CA ILE A 217 -3.75 5.79 8.25
C ILE A 217 -4.09 4.44 7.61
N LYS A 218 -3.64 4.20 6.37
CA LYS A 218 -3.90 2.92 5.68
C LYS A 218 -3.31 1.73 6.43
N VAL A 219 -2.09 1.87 6.95
CA VAL A 219 -1.44 0.82 7.75
C VAL A 219 -2.18 0.60 9.07
N ALA A 220 -2.70 1.67 9.70
CA ALA A 220 -3.57 1.57 10.87
C ALA A 220 -4.89 0.84 10.55
N GLN A 221 -5.53 1.13 9.40
CA GLN A 221 -6.73 0.42 8.94
C GLN A 221 -6.47 -1.06 8.64
N MET A 222 -5.24 -1.42 8.27
CA MET A 222 -4.81 -2.82 8.12
C MET A 222 -4.56 -3.50 9.48
N GLY A 223 -4.59 -2.77 10.59
CA GLY A 223 -4.31 -3.28 11.93
C GLY A 223 -2.84 -3.68 12.14
N ILE A 224 -1.93 -3.16 11.31
CA ILE A 224 -0.51 -3.56 11.35
C ILE A 224 0.26 -2.68 12.34
N PRO A 225 0.94 -3.28 13.34
CA PRO A 225 1.55 -2.52 14.43
C PRO A 225 2.94 -1.96 14.15
N VAL A 226 3.59 -2.38 13.06
CA VAL A 226 4.96 -1.98 12.71
C VAL A 226 5.00 -1.43 11.30
N LEU A 227 5.53 -0.21 11.16
CA LEU A 227 5.68 0.48 9.89
C LEU A 227 7.15 0.79 9.60
N LEU A 228 7.69 0.10 8.60
CA LEU A 228 9.08 0.17 8.17
C LEU A 228 9.20 0.93 6.84
N SER A 229 10.11 1.90 6.76
CA SER A 229 10.34 2.67 5.54
C SER A 229 11.82 2.88 5.21
N ARG A 230 12.16 2.79 3.92
CA ARG A 230 13.48 3.24 3.41
C ARG A 230 13.62 4.76 3.37
N SER A 231 12.52 5.49 3.41
CA SER A 231 12.48 6.94 3.21
C SER A 231 12.32 7.70 4.54
N GLY A 232 11.95 8.97 4.46
CA GLY A 232 11.69 9.83 5.62
C GLY A 232 10.24 9.79 6.09
N VAL A 233 10.00 10.39 7.26
CA VAL A 233 8.70 10.54 7.91
C VAL A 233 8.29 12.02 7.87
N THR A 234 7.02 12.32 7.62
CA THR A 234 6.50 13.70 7.76
C THR A 234 6.00 13.96 9.18
N GLN A 235 5.93 15.23 9.61
CA GLN A 235 5.46 15.56 10.96
C GLN A 235 4.04 15.01 11.23
N MET A 236 3.08 15.25 10.33
CA MET A 236 1.73 14.71 10.49
C MET A 236 1.68 13.17 10.46
N GLY A 237 2.54 12.52 9.67
CA GLY A 237 2.64 11.06 9.66
C GLY A 237 3.13 10.51 11.00
N LEU A 238 4.16 11.15 11.58
CA LEU A 238 4.68 10.78 12.90
C LEU A 238 3.64 10.95 14.01
N ASP A 239 2.90 12.06 14.00
CA ASP A 239 1.90 12.33 15.03
C ASP A 239 0.77 11.32 14.99
N LEU A 240 0.30 10.95 13.80
CA LEU A 240 -0.70 9.89 13.64
C LEU A 240 -0.15 8.52 14.03
N ALA A 241 1.11 8.21 13.73
CA ALA A 241 1.71 6.95 14.12
C ALA A 241 1.76 6.81 15.65
N LYS A 242 2.12 7.89 16.36
CA LYS A 242 2.07 7.94 17.83
C LYS A 242 0.64 7.80 18.35
N GLN A 243 -0.33 8.49 17.73
CA GLN A 243 -1.73 8.40 18.10
C GLN A 243 -2.27 6.97 17.99
N PHE A 244 -1.96 6.27 16.90
CA PHE A 244 -2.39 4.89 16.66
C PHE A 244 -1.56 3.84 17.38
N GLY A 245 -0.43 4.20 18.01
CA GLY A 245 0.46 3.24 18.67
C GLY A 245 1.34 2.42 17.71
N ILE A 246 1.55 2.91 16.47
CA ILE A 246 2.36 2.21 15.47
C ILE A 246 3.86 2.41 15.77
N THR A 247 4.60 1.32 15.84
CA THR A 247 6.07 1.35 15.89
C THR A 247 6.60 1.77 14.53
N THR A 248 7.13 2.99 14.44
CA THR A 248 7.55 3.58 13.16
C THR A 248 9.07 3.59 13.06
N ILE A 249 9.57 2.91 12.03
CA ILE A 249 11.00 2.78 11.75
C ILE A 249 11.24 3.30 10.33
N ALA A 250 12.12 4.29 10.18
CA ALA A 250 12.42 4.87 8.88
C ALA A 250 13.93 4.90 8.63
N ARG A 251 14.33 5.36 7.43
CA ARG A 251 15.72 5.31 6.95
C ARG A 251 16.31 3.90 7.05
N ALA A 252 15.46 2.88 6.92
CA ALA A 252 15.81 1.49 7.13
C ALA A 252 16.46 0.89 5.88
N LYS A 253 17.76 0.58 5.93
CA LYS A 253 18.52 -0.02 4.84
C LYS A 253 19.69 -0.84 5.38
N GLY A 254 19.74 -2.12 5.01
CA GLY A 254 20.73 -3.05 5.56
C GLY A 254 20.60 -3.13 7.08
N SER A 255 21.69 -2.91 7.81
CA SER A 255 21.70 -2.93 9.28
C SER A 255 21.49 -1.55 9.93
N ARG A 256 21.11 -0.52 9.16
CA ARG A 256 20.85 0.84 9.65
C ARG A 256 19.36 1.14 9.61
N PHE A 257 18.82 1.66 10.70
CA PHE A 257 17.45 2.16 10.80
C PHE A 257 17.33 3.22 11.90
N GLN A 258 16.26 3.98 11.90
CA GLN A 258 15.94 4.99 12.91
C GLN A 258 14.52 4.77 13.41
N VAL A 259 14.34 4.63 14.73
CA VAL A 259 13.02 4.50 15.35
C VAL A 259 12.48 5.89 15.66
N TYR A 260 11.29 6.20 15.15
CA TYR A 260 10.61 7.49 15.33
C TYR A 260 9.48 7.43 16.37
N SER A 261 8.85 6.26 16.54
CA SER A 261 7.83 5.97 17.57
C SER A 261 7.85 4.49 17.94
N GLY A 262 7.37 4.14 19.14
CA GLY A 262 7.29 2.76 19.62
C GLY A 262 8.66 2.14 19.95
N GLY A 263 9.63 2.95 20.39
CA GLY A 263 10.99 2.46 20.69
C GLY A 263 11.02 1.47 21.86
N GLU A 264 10.09 1.61 22.79
CA GLU A 264 9.82 0.69 23.89
C GLU A 264 9.44 -0.73 23.43
N ASN A 265 8.92 -0.87 22.20
CA ASN A 265 8.59 -2.17 21.60
C ASN A 265 9.77 -2.82 20.86
N VAL A 266 10.92 -2.14 20.77
CA VAL A 266 12.10 -2.63 20.05
C VAL A 266 13.18 -3.05 21.05
N ARG A 267 13.49 -4.34 21.10
CA ARG A 267 14.61 -4.89 21.87
C ARG A 267 15.86 -4.92 21.00
N PHE A 268 16.89 -4.20 21.41
CA PHE A 268 18.18 -4.12 20.73
C PHE A 268 19.09 -5.27 21.14
N ASP A 269 18.95 -6.42 20.46
CA ASP A 269 19.59 -7.70 20.79
C ASP A 269 20.90 -7.98 20.05
N VAL A 270 21.34 -7.10 19.15
CA VAL A 270 22.56 -7.31 18.34
C VAL A 270 23.76 -6.56 18.91
N LYS A 271 23.54 -5.48 19.68
CA LYS A 271 24.61 -4.93 20.51
C LYS A 271 24.74 -5.87 21.70
N GLY A 272 25.84 -6.60 21.78
CA GLY A 272 26.13 -7.49 22.91
C GLY A 272 25.94 -6.75 24.22
N ASP A 273 25.54 -7.51 25.25
CA ASP A 273 25.68 -7.10 26.64
C ASP A 273 27.05 -6.44 26.79
N LEU A 274 27.06 -5.16 27.14
CA LEU A 274 28.25 -4.51 27.63
C LEU A 274 28.47 -5.07 29.05
N GLU A 275 29.03 -6.28 29.13
CA GLU A 275 29.86 -6.67 30.27
C GLU A 275 31.18 -5.89 30.25
#